data_AF-A0A6L2KJ31-F1
#
_entry.id   AF-A0A6L2KJ31-F1
#
_cell.length_a   1.000
_cell.length_b   1.000
_cell.length_c   1.000
_cell.angle_alpha   90.00
_cell.angle_beta   90.00
_cell.angle_gamma   90.00
#
_symmetry.space_group_name_H-M   'P 1'
#
loop_
_entity.id
_entity.type
_entity.pdbx_description
1 polymer ?
#
loop_
_entity_poly.entity_id
_entity_poly.type
_entity_poly.pdbx_seq_one_letter_code
_entity_poly.pdbx_strand_id
1 'polypeptide(L)'
;MKLQDALDEEAILEEQMLALMHRFADRFMDRRVEINSLMVLHDHPLIDYGKYALGCMTGAAMKKCVELKGVKDELLRSIEEKRQLITNYRDM
;
A
#
# COMPACT_ATOMS: atom_id res chain seq x y z
N MET A 1 2.07 -5.79 30.43
CA MET A 1 2.15 -4.35 30.11
C MET A 1 2.91 -4.17 28.80
N LYS A 2 4.24 -4.34 28.76
CA LYS A 2 5.05 -4.16 27.52
C LYS A 2 4.57 -4.90 26.25
N LEU A 3 4.01 -6.11 26.38
CA LEU A 3 3.54 -6.87 25.21
C LEU A 3 2.19 -6.38 24.66
N GLN A 4 1.34 -5.83 25.53
CA GLN A 4 0.08 -5.22 25.13
C GLN A 4 0.34 -3.89 24.45
N ASP A 5 1.24 -3.09 25.02
CA ASP A 5 1.66 -1.81 24.43
C ASP A 5 2.24 -2.01 23.01
N ALA A 6 3.05 -3.07 22.81
CA ALA A 6 3.59 -3.41 21.49
C ALA A 6 2.51 -3.86 20.48
N LEU A 7 1.45 -4.53 20.95
CA LEU A 7 0.30 -4.89 20.10
C LEU A 7 -0.51 -3.67 19.70
N ASP A 8 -0.69 -2.73 20.62
CA ASP A 8 -1.41 -1.49 20.36
C ASP A 8 -0.63 -0.61 19.37
N GLU A 9 0.71 -0.54 19.48
CA GLU A 9 1.58 0.11 18.48
C GLU A 9 1.48 -0.54 17.09
N GLU A 10 1.46 -1.88 17.02
CA GLU A 10 1.30 -2.60 15.75
C GLU A 10 -0.09 -2.38 15.13
N ALA A 11 -1.16 -2.28 15.94
CA ALA A 11 -2.51 -1.97 15.46
C ALA A 11 -2.59 -0.55 14.88
N ILE A 12 -1.94 0.43 15.52
CA ILE A 12 -1.83 1.80 14.99
C ILE A 12 -1.05 1.79 13.67
N LEU A 13 0.04 1.02 13.58
CA LEU A 13 0.81 0.90 12.36
C LEU A 13 -0.01 0.27 11.22
N GLU A 14 -0.83 -0.73 11.52
CA GLU A 14 -1.74 -1.35 10.54
C GLU A 14 -2.71 -0.33 9.95
N GLU A 15 -3.38 0.46 10.80
CA GLU A 15 -4.31 1.51 10.35
C GLU A 15 -3.60 2.56 9.47
N GLN A 16 -2.38 2.99 9.85
CA GLN A 16 -1.59 3.92 9.06
C GLN A 16 -1.20 3.35 7.70
N MET A 17 -0.82 2.07 7.66
CA MET A 17 -0.53 1.37 6.41
C MET A 17 -1.76 1.26 5.53
N LEU A 18 -2.93 0.97 6.10
CA LEU A 18 -4.19 0.91 5.37
C LEU A 18 -4.54 2.26 4.74
N ALA A 19 -4.42 3.34 5.52
CA ALA A 19 -4.66 4.71 5.03
C ALA A 19 -3.69 5.10 3.91
N LEU A 20 -2.41 4.71 4.00
CA LEU A 20 -1.43 4.90 2.94
C LEU A 20 -1.81 4.11 1.68
N MET A 21 -2.19 2.85 1.81
CA MET A 21 -2.62 2.02 0.68
C MET A 21 -3.85 2.60 -0.02
N HIS A 22 -4.85 3.08 0.73
CA HIS A 22 -6.02 3.77 0.17
C HIS A 22 -5.61 5.04 -0.60
N ARG A 23 -4.78 5.89 0.01
CA ARG A 23 -4.30 7.11 -0.65
C ARG A 23 -3.52 6.82 -1.94
N PHE A 24 -2.78 5.71 -1.99
CA PHE A 24 -2.14 5.28 -3.22
C PHE A 24 -3.17 4.82 -4.26
N ALA A 25 -4.13 3.97 -3.87
CA ALA A 25 -5.19 3.47 -4.74
C ALA A 25 -5.99 4.61 -5.39
N ASP A 26 -6.36 5.64 -4.62
CA ASP A 26 -7.08 6.81 -5.14
C ASP A 26 -6.27 7.55 -6.21
N ARG A 27 -4.98 7.81 -5.95
CA ARG A 27 -4.09 8.43 -6.95
C ARG A 27 -3.92 7.60 -8.21
N PHE A 28 -4.03 6.27 -8.12
CA PHE A 28 -3.99 5.43 -9.32
C PHE A 28 -5.26 5.52 -10.14
N MET A 29 -6.42 5.56 -9.48
CA MET A 29 -7.71 5.68 -10.14
C MET A 29 -7.81 7.00 -10.91
N ASP A 30 -7.39 8.12 -10.30
CA ASP A 30 -7.36 9.43 -10.95
C ASP A 30 -6.39 9.44 -12.14
N ARG A 31 -5.18 8.91 -11.95
CA ARG A 31 -4.20 8.83 -13.04
C ARG A 31 -4.69 7.98 -14.21
N ARG A 32 -5.44 6.90 -13.97
CA ARG A 32 -5.96 6.04 -15.05
C ARG A 32 -6.90 6.82 -15.98
N VAL A 33 -7.70 7.73 -15.45
CA VAL A 33 -8.58 8.62 -16.23
C VAL A 33 -7.75 9.60 -17.06
N GLU A 34 -6.68 10.16 -16.49
CA GLU A 34 -5.74 11.03 -17.20
C GLU A 34 -5.01 10.28 -18.33
N ILE A 35 -4.53 9.04 -18.09
CA ILE A 35 -3.90 8.19 -19.12
C ILE A 35 -4.89 7.94 -20.26
N ASN A 36 -6.12 7.56 -19.94
CA ASN A 36 -7.14 7.27 -20.93
C ASN A 36 -7.46 8.51 -21.78
N SER A 37 -7.53 9.69 -21.16
CA SER A 37 -7.72 10.95 -21.88
C SER A 37 -6.56 11.27 -22.83
N LEU A 38 -5.32 11.01 -22.41
CA LEU A 38 -4.12 11.17 -23.25
C LEU A 38 -4.06 10.19 -24.43
N MET A 39 -4.66 9.00 -24.29
CA MET A 39 -4.75 8.00 -25.38
C MET A 39 -5.69 8.42 -26.51
N VAL A 40 -6.58 9.39 -26.28
CA VAL A 40 -7.54 9.90 -27.29
C VAL A 40 -6.97 11.08 -28.09
N LEU A 41 -5.82 11.64 -27.66
CA LEU A 41 -5.17 12.74 -28.39
C LEU A 41 -4.40 12.21 -29.61
N HIS A 42 -4.43 12.99 -30.70
CA HIS A 42 -3.73 12.71 -31.96
C HIS A 42 -2.21 12.58 -31.80
N ASP A 43 -1.59 11.80 -32.69
CA ASP A 43 -0.16 11.46 -32.64
C ASP A 43 0.73 12.72 -32.66
N HIS A 44 1.39 12.96 -31.53
CA HIS A 44 2.43 13.99 -31.36
C HIS A 44 3.54 13.42 -30.48
N PRO A 45 4.83 13.61 -30.82
CA PRO A 45 5.94 13.05 -30.04
C PRO A 45 5.93 13.42 -28.54
N LEU A 46 5.46 14.62 -28.20
CA LEU A 46 5.29 15.03 -26.79
C LEU A 46 4.18 14.26 -26.06
N ILE A 47 3.14 13.84 -26.77
CA ILE A 47 2.06 13.01 -26.20
C ILE A 47 2.61 11.61 -25.91
N ASP A 48 3.43 11.04 -26.80
CA ASP A 48 4.04 9.73 -26.59
C ASP A 48 5.05 9.74 -25.43
N TYR A 49 5.85 10.79 -25.32
CA TYR A 49 6.71 10.98 -24.16
C TYR A 49 5.90 11.13 -22.87
N GLY A 50 4.79 11.88 -22.91
CA GLY A 50 3.86 12.01 -21.79
C GLY A 50 3.26 10.67 -21.36
N LYS A 51 2.80 9.84 -22.31
CA LYS A 51 2.30 8.48 -22.08
C LYS A 51 3.38 7.60 -21.45
N TYR A 52 4.61 7.65 -21.97
CA TYR A 52 5.75 6.90 -21.43
C TYR A 52 6.08 7.30 -19.98
N ALA A 53 6.21 8.59 -19.71
CA ALA A 53 6.53 9.10 -18.37
C ALA A 53 5.44 8.74 -17.36
N LEU A 54 4.16 8.88 -17.75
CA LEU A 54 3.00 8.53 -16.92
C LEU A 54 2.92 7.02 -16.65
N GLY A 55 3.22 6.18 -17.65
CA GLY A 55 3.36 4.74 -17.49
C GLY A 55 4.47 4.35 -16.52
N CYS A 56 5.66 4.97 -16.63
CA CYS A 56 6.78 4.73 -15.71
C CYS A 56 6.43 5.09 -14.26
N MET A 57 5.79 6.25 -14.05
CA MET A 57 5.32 6.66 -12.71
C MET A 57 4.28 5.69 -12.13
N THR A 58 3.42 5.14 -12.98
CA THR A 58 2.40 4.15 -12.59
C THR A 58 3.06 2.83 -12.17
N GLY A 59 4.03 2.33 -12.95
CA GLY A 59 4.78 1.12 -12.62
C GLY A 59 5.57 1.24 -11.31
N ALA A 60 6.29 2.35 -11.11
CA ALA A 60 7.04 2.60 -9.88
C ALA A 60 6.13 2.62 -8.64
N ALA A 61 4.98 3.29 -8.77
CA ALA A 61 4.02 3.33 -7.68
C ALA A 61 3.40 1.93 -7.44
N MET A 62 3.10 1.14 -8.48
CA MET A 62 2.57 -0.22 -8.34
C MET A 62 3.54 -1.12 -7.56
N LYS A 63 4.84 -1.03 -7.87
CA LYS A 63 5.89 -1.73 -7.13
C LYS A 63 5.86 -1.38 -5.64
N LYS A 64 5.72 -0.09 -5.32
CA LYS A 64 5.61 0.37 -3.92
C LYS A 64 4.35 -0.14 -3.22
N CYS A 65 3.22 -0.26 -3.93
CA CYS A 65 2.01 -0.90 -3.37
C CYS A 65 2.21 -2.38 -3.06
N VAL A 66 2.92 -3.12 -3.92
CA VAL A 66 3.25 -4.53 -3.68
C VAL A 66 4.14 -4.68 -2.45
N GLU A 67 5.16 -3.83 -2.31
CA GLU A 67 6.02 -3.79 -1.12
C GLU A 67 5.23 -3.49 0.15
N LEU A 68 4.37 -2.46 0.12
CA LEU A 68 3.49 -2.11 1.25
C LEU A 68 2.55 -3.25 1.63
N LYS A 69 2.00 -3.96 0.63
CA LYS A 69 1.18 -5.14 0.88
C LYS A 69 1.99 -6.23 1.61
N GLY A 70 3.21 -6.50 1.18
CA GLY A 70 4.09 -7.47 1.83
C GLY A 70 4.39 -7.12 3.29
N VAL A 71 4.73 -5.85 3.56
CA VAL A 71 4.96 -5.37 4.93
C VAL A 71 3.69 -5.51 5.78
N LYS A 72 2.51 -5.22 5.21
CA LYS A 72 1.23 -5.35 5.93
C LYS A 72 0.94 -6.80 6.29
N ASP A 73 1.17 -7.73 5.34
CA ASP A 73 0.94 -9.16 5.57
C ASP A 73 1.90 -9.73 6.64
N GLU A 74 3.12 -9.20 6.73
CA GLU A 74 4.07 -9.53 7.79
C GLU A 74 3.69 -8.95 9.16
N LEU A 75 3.22 -7.70 9.20
CA LEU A 75 2.71 -7.07 10.40
C LEU A 75 1.52 -7.85 10.99
N LEU A 76 0.55 -8.23 10.15
CA LEU A 76 -0.60 -9.04 10.56
C LEU A 76 -0.19 -10.39 11.15
N ARG A 77 0.83 -11.02 10.56
CA ARG A 77 1.39 -12.28 11.06
C ARG A 77 2.01 -12.10 12.45
N SER A 78 2.82 -11.05 12.64
CA SER A 78 3.44 -10.70 13.92
C SER A 78 2.40 -10.46 15.02
N ILE A 79 1.33 -9.71 14.70
CA ILE A 79 0.22 -9.44 15.63
C ILE A 79 -0.42 -10.75 16.08
N GLU A 80 -0.73 -11.65 15.14
CA GLU A 80 -1.37 -12.93 15.44
C GLU A 80 -0.48 -13.84 16.29
N GLU A 81 0.81 -13.94 15.96
CA GLU A 81 1.79 -14.71 16.74
C GLU A 81 1.88 -14.20 18.19
N LYS A 82 1.90 -12.87 18.39
CA LYS A 82 1.93 -12.27 19.73
C LYS A 82 0.63 -12.47 20.49
N ARG A 83 -0.52 -12.40 19.82
CA ARG A 83 -1.83 -12.72 20.43
C ARG A 83 -1.85 -14.15 20.94
N GLN A 84 -1.41 -15.11 20.13
CA GLN A 84 -1.30 -16.52 20.52
C GLN A 84 -0.36 -16.70 21.70
N LEU A 85 0.78 -16.01 21.71
CA LEU A 85 1.71 -16.02 22.85
C LEU A 85 1.04 -15.56 24.14
N ILE A 86 0.30 -14.44 24.11
CA ILE A 86 -0.41 -13.92 25.29
C ILE A 86 -1.46 -14.91 25.80
N THR A 87 -2.25 -15.50 24.89
CA THR A 87 -3.26 -16.51 25.24
C THR A 87 -2.61 -17.71 25.93
N ASN A 88 -1.55 -18.27 25.33
CA ASN A 88 -0.85 -19.43 25.88
C ASN A 88 -0.27 -19.20 27.28
N TYR A 89 0.19 -17.97 27.58
CA TYR A 89 0.68 -17.60 28.92
C TYR A 89 -0.42 -17.21 29.92
N ARG A 90 -1.62 -16.85 29.46
CA ARG A 90 -2.78 -16.60 30.35
C ARG A 90 -3.48 -17.89 30.78
N ASP A 91 -3.42 -18.91 29.94
CA ASP A 91 -4.07 -20.22 30.19
C ASP A 91 -3.16 -21.21 30.94
N MET A 92 -1.91 -20.83 31.25
CA MET A 92 -0.99 -21.52 32.18
C MET A 92 -1.15 -21.00 33.60
#